data_AF-A0A9J5VYZ5-F1
#
_entry.id   AF-A0A9J5VYZ5-F1
#
_cell.length_a   1.000
_cell.length_b   1.000
_cell.length_c   1.000
_cell.angle_alpha   90.00
_cell.angle_beta   90.00
_cell.angle_gamma   90.00
#
_symmetry.space_group_name_H-M   'P 1'
#
loop_
_entity.id
_entity.type
_entity.pdbx_description
1 polymer ?
#
loop_
_entity_poly.entity_id
_entity_poly.type
_entity_poly.pdbx_seq_one_letter_code
_entity_poly.pdbx_strand_id
1 'polypeptide(L)'
;MSAFVSNLSREADYGAQPRAVAALHDCFSVFGDAVDQIRDSLNQMHDGGSSESLRFQMSNVQTWMSAALSNEDTCTDGFEDVSDDEPLKLDVCNRAGKVKEVTSNALAFINSFANKI
;
A
#
# COMPACT_ATOMS: atom_id res chain seq x y z
N MET A 1 1.57 -8.03 4.13
CA MET A 1 1.13 -6.88 4.94
C MET A 1 -0.33 -6.98 5.33
N SER A 2 -1.29 -7.01 4.40
CA SER A 2 -2.73 -7.16 4.71
C SER A 2 -3.06 -8.28 5.71
N ALA A 3 -2.54 -9.51 5.52
CA ALA A 3 -2.74 -10.62 6.47
C ALA A 3 -2.15 -10.36 7.87
N PHE A 4 -1.03 -9.64 7.94
CA PHE A 4 -0.40 -9.27 9.22
C PHE A 4 -1.28 -8.26 9.96
N VAL A 5 -1.69 -7.18 9.27
CA VAL A 5 -2.55 -6.15 9.86
C VAL A 5 -3.89 -6.74 10.27
N SER A 6 -4.49 -7.61 9.44
CA SER A 6 -5.76 -8.30 9.76
C SER A 6 -5.70 -9.10 11.06
N ASN A 7 -4.64 -9.90 11.25
CA ASN A 7 -4.46 -10.67 12.47
C ASN A 7 -4.30 -9.76 13.70
N LEU A 8 -3.51 -8.70 13.55
CA LEU A 8 -3.29 -7.71 14.59
C LEU A 8 -4.57 -6.94 14.94
N SER A 9 -5.35 -6.50 13.95
CA SER A 9 -6.62 -5.81 14.17
C SER A 9 -7.55 -6.66 15.04
N ARG A 10 -7.64 -7.98 14.77
CA ARG A 10 -8.46 -8.91 15.54
C ARG A 10 -7.97 -9.12 16.98
N GLU A 11 -6.65 -9.02 17.21
CA GLU A 11 -6.06 -9.14 18.54
C GLU A 11 -6.18 -7.83 19.35
N ALA A 12 -6.17 -6.69 18.65
CA ALA A 12 -6.16 -5.36 19.23
C ALA A 12 -7.55 -4.83 19.63
N ASP A 13 -8.65 -5.51 19.26
CA ASP A 13 -10.03 -5.11 19.59
C ASP A 13 -10.32 -5.01 21.10
N TYR A 14 -9.44 -5.57 21.96
CA TYR A 14 -9.49 -5.45 23.42
C TYR A 14 -8.36 -4.59 24.02
N GLY A 15 -7.63 -3.85 23.18
CA GLY A 15 -6.45 -3.08 23.56
C GLY A 15 -6.74 -1.83 24.40
N ALA A 16 -5.79 -1.44 25.24
CA ALA A 16 -5.90 -0.26 26.11
C ALA A 16 -5.72 1.09 25.39
N GLN A 17 -5.46 1.09 24.08
CA GLN A 17 -5.19 2.30 23.29
C GLN A 17 -6.11 2.43 22.08
N PRO A 18 -7.31 3.03 22.26
CA PRO A 18 -8.33 3.11 21.20
C PRO A 18 -7.85 3.79 19.91
N ARG A 19 -6.95 4.78 20.01
CA ARG A 19 -6.39 5.48 18.83
C ARG A 19 -5.49 4.57 17.99
N ALA A 20 -4.61 3.81 18.63
CA ALA A 20 -3.73 2.87 17.94
C ALA A 20 -4.53 1.73 17.30
N VAL A 21 -5.61 1.28 17.96
CA VAL A 21 -6.55 0.29 17.40
C VAL A 21 -7.30 0.84 16.19
N ALA A 22 -7.80 2.08 16.25
CA ALA A 22 -8.47 2.72 15.12
C ALA A 22 -7.52 2.87 13.91
N ALA A 23 -6.31 3.39 14.13
CA ALA A 23 -5.29 3.49 13.09
C ALA A 23 -4.95 2.14 12.45
N LEU A 24 -4.92 1.07 13.26
CA LEU A 24 -4.68 -0.28 12.78
C LEU A 24 -5.82 -0.83 11.90
N HIS A 25 -7.08 -0.53 12.23
CA HIS A 25 -8.23 -0.86 11.38
C HIS A 25 -8.21 -0.09 10.06
N ASP A 26 -7.88 1.20 10.11
CA ASP A 26 -7.71 2.01 8.89
C ASP A 26 -6.58 1.44 8.01
N CYS A 27 -5.44 1.07 8.63
CA CYS A 27 -4.36 0.38 7.94
C CYS A 27 -4.80 -0.92 7.27
N PHE A 28 -5.67 -1.72 7.91
CA PHE A 28 -6.16 -2.95 7.30
C PHE A 28 -6.93 -2.65 6.01
N SER A 29 -7.80 -1.63 6.04
CA SER A 29 -8.57 -1.20 4.88
C SER A 29 -7.67 -0.74 3.74
N VAL A 30 -6.79 0.23 3.99
CA VAL A 30 -5.96 0.82 2.91
C VAL A 30 -4.92 -0.17 2.38
N PHE A 31 -4.40 -1.10 3.19
CA PHE A 31 -3.56 -2.19 2.67
C PHE A 31 -4.36 -3.22 1.85
N GLY A 32 -5.66 -3.38 2.11
CA GLY A 32 -6.54 -4.15 1.23
C GLY A 32 -6.60 -3.52 -0.15
N ASP A 33 -6.91 -2.23 -0.21
CA ASP A 33 -6.97 -1.46 -1.45
C ASP A 33 -5.63 -1.46 -2.21
N ALA A 34 -4.52 -1.27 -1.50
CA ALA A 34 -3.18 -1.32 -2.10
C ALA A 34 -2.89 -2.70 -2.74
N VAL A 35 -3.29 -3.80 -2.10
CA VAL A 35 -3.11 -5.15 -2.65
C VAL A 35 -3.92 -5.33 -3.93
N ASP A 36 -5.15 -4.84 -3.97
CA ASP A 36 -6.00 -4.97 -5.15
C ASP A 36 -5.49 -4.11 -6.31
N GLN A 37 -5.03 -2.88 -6.04
CA GLN A 37 -4.38 -2.01 -7.03
C GLN A 37 -3.08 -2.62 -7.60
N ILE A 38 -2.27 -3.27 -6.78
CA ILE A 38 -1.08 -4.00 -7.23
C ILE A 38 -1.48 -5.19 -8.12
N ARG A 39 -2.55 -5.92 -7.78
CA ARG A 39 -3.06 -7.03 -8.62
C ARG A 39 -3.59 -6.55 -9.96
N ASP A 40 -4.36 -5.47 -9.97
CA ASP A 40 -4.87 -4.86 -11.20
C ASP A 40 -3.72 -4.40 -12.10
N SER A 41 -2.67 -3.83 -11.50
CA SER A 41 -1.43 -3.48 -12.22
C SER A 41 -0.78 -4.70 -12.87
N LEU A 42 -0.66 -5.82 -12.16
CA LEU A 42 -0.10 -7.06 -12.69
C LEU A 42 -0.96 -7.63 -13.83
N ASN A 43 -2.28 -7.66 -13.66
CA ASN A 43 -3.21 -8.14 -14.68
C ASN A 43 -3.10 -7.29 -15.95
N GLN A 44 -3.03 -5.97 -15.79
CA GLN A 44 -2.93 -5.04 -16.91
C GLN A 44 -1.62 -5.18 -17.69
N MET A 45 -0.51 -5.45 -17.00
CA MET A 45 0.79 -5.73 -17.64
C MET A 45 0.80 -7.07 -18.41
N HIS A 46 -0.07 -8.02 -18.05
CA HIS A 46 -0.19 -9.30 -18.74
C HIS A 46 -1.01 -9.22 -20.03
N ASP A 47 -1.91 -8.25 -20.15
CA ASP A 47 -2.72 -8.04 -21.35
C ASP A 47 -1.89 -7.47 -22.51
N GLY A 48 -1.39 -8.32 -23.40
CA GLY A 48 -0.57 -7.96 -24.56
C GLY A 48 -1.33 -7.23 -25.68
N GLY A 49 -1.52 -5.92 -25.52
CA GLY A 49 -2.18 -5.04 -26.50
C GLY A 49 -1.26 -4.48 -27.61
N SER A 50 -1.84 -3.72 -28.54
CA SER A 50 -1.10 -2.92 -29.54
C SER A 50 -0.29 -1.79 -28.88
N SER A 51 0.62 -1.11 -29.59
CA SER A 51 1.47 -0.04 -29.00
C SER A 51 0.67 1.12 -28.37
N GLU A 52 -0.39 1.61 -29.03
CA GLU A 52 -1.26 2.66 -28.48
C GLU A 52 -2.06 2.15 -27.27
N SER A 53 -2.51 0.88 -27.32
CA SER A 53 -3.11 0.19 -26.17
C SER A 53 -2.09 0.08 -25.02
N LEU A 54 -0.83 -0.21 -25.30
CA LEU A 54 0.21 -0.40 -24.29
C LEU A 54 0.50 0.89 -23.53
N ARG A 55 0.54 2.05 -24.22
CA ARG A 55 0.71 3.35 -23.54
C ARG A 55 -0.45 3.62 -22.58
N PHE A 56 -1.68 3.35 -23.00
CA PHE A 56 -2.85 3.52 -22.14
C PHE A 56 -2.84 2.54 -20.96
N GLN A 57 -2.53 1.26 -21.20
CA GLN A 57 -2.40 0.25 -20.17
C GLN A 57 -1.34 0.63 -19.12
N MET A 58 -0.17 1.12 -19.56
CA MET A 58 0.86 1.59 -18.65
C MET A 58 0.42 2.80 -17.82
N SER A 59 -0.42 3.69 -18.36
CA SER A 59 -0.99 4.78 -17.57
C SER A 59 -1.88 4.29 -16.43
N ASN A 60 -2.69 3.24 -16.64
CA ASN A 60 -3.46 2.59 -15.57
C ASN A 60 -2.54 1.99 -14.50
N VAL A 61 -1.49 1.27 -14.93
CA VAL A 61 -0.49 0.67 -14.04
C VAL A 61 0.20 1.75 -13.18
N GLN A 62 0.57 2.88 -13.78
CA GLN A 62 1.15 4.02 -13.05
C GLN A 62 0.16 4.59 -12.02
N THR A 63 -1.11 4.76 -12.40
CA THR A 63 -2.16 5.25 -11.50
C THR A 63 -2.36 4.33 -10.31
N TRP A 64 -2.54 3.03 -10.54
CA TRP A 64 -2.80 2.08 -9.46
C TRP A 64 -1.59 1.88 -8.55
N MET A 65 -0.37 1.80 -9.09
CA MET A 65 0.82 1.70 -8.25
C MET A 65 1.09 2.98 -7.45
N SER A 66 0.76 4.15 -7.99
CA SER A 66 0.82 5.41 -7.22
C SER A 66 -0.23 5.43 -6.10
N ALA A 67 -1.45 4.97 -6.39
CA ALA A 67 -2.50 4.85 -5.39
C ALA A 67 -2.15 3.84 -4.28
N ALA A 68 -1.51 2.72 -4.64
CA ALA A 68 -1.03 1.74 -3.66
C ALA A 68 -0.01 2.36 -2.71
N LEU A 69 0.95 3.13 -3.23
CA LEU A 69 1.91 3.85 -2.40
C LEU A 69 1.23 4.89 -1.48
N SER A 70 0.27 5.66 -2.00
CA SER A 70 -0.50 6.61 -1.18
C SER A 70 -1.35 5.94 -0.09
N ASN A 71 -1.90 4.76 -0.35
CA ASN A 71 -2.60 3.97 0.66
C ASN A 71 -1.65 3.50 1.78
N GLU A 72 -0.43 3.11 1.41
CA GLU A 72 0.61 2.74 2.37
C GLU A 72 1.09 3.95 3.19
N ASP A 73 1.19 5.14 2.58
CA ASP A 73 1.42 6.42 3.29
C ASP A 73 0.28 6.71 4.28
N THR A 74 -0.97 6.60 3.83
CA THR A 74 -2.17 6.86 4.65
C THR A 74 -2.20 5.98 5.90
N CYS A 75 -1.77 4.72 5.80
CA CYS A 75 -1.63 3.86 6.98
C CYS A 75 -0.63 4.43 7.99
N THR A 76 0.56 4.85 7.55
CA THR A 76 1.56 5.42 8.46
C THR A 76 1.12 6.75 9.07
N ASP A 77 0.41 7.57 8.29
CA ASP A 77 -0.11 8.88 8.73
C ASP A 77 -1.20 8.71 9.79
N GLY A 78 -1.99 7.62 9.72
CA GLY A 78 -2.98 7.27 10.74
C GLY A 78 -2.41 7.08 12.16
N PHE A 79 -1.10 6.85 12.28
CA PHE A 79 -0.41 6.70 13.57
C PHE A 79 0.28 7.98 14.07
N GLU A 80 0.17 9.12 13.40
CA GLU A 80 0.85 10.37 13.81
C GLU A 80 0.51 10.80 15.24
N ASP A 81 -0.76 10.66 15.63
CA ASP A 81 -1.28 11.01 16.97
C ASP A 81 -1.11 9.89 18.02
N VAL A 82 -0.45 8.79 17.65
CA VAL A 82 -0.10 7.68 18.56
C VAL A 82 1.34 7.88 19.04
N SER A 83 1.58 7.62 20.33
CA SER A 83 2.90 7.82 20.94
C SER A 83 3.99 6.99 20.24
N ASP A 84 5.19 7.55 20.09
CA ASP A 84 6.31 6.88 19.39
C ASP A 84 6.88 5.69 20.18
N ASP A 85 6.62 5.62 21.49
CA ASP A 85 6.95 4.48 22.32
C ASP A 85 5.91 3.35 22.26
N GLU A 86 4.80 3.56 21.53
CA GLU A 86 3.77 2.54 21.39
C GLU A 86 4.27 1.37 20.53
N PRO A 87 4.40 0.15 21.09
CA PRO A 87 4.96 -0.99 20.36
C PRO A 87 4.17 -1.33 19.08
N LEU A 88 2.85 -1.13 19.10
CA LEU A 88 1.99 -1.34 17.95
C LEU A 88 2.34 -0.40 16.79
N LYS A 89 2.50 0.90 17.06
CA LYS A 89 2.93 1.90 16.06
C LYS A 89 4.27 1.50 15.45
N LEU A 90 5.24 1.16 16.32
CA LEU A 90 6.58 0.78 15.88
C LEU A 90 6.55 -0.43 14.93
N ASP A 91 5.84 -1.51 15.27
CA ASP A 91 5.82 -2.71 14.41
C ASP A 91 5.08 -2.44 13.08
N VAL A 92 3.93 -1.77 13.12
CA VAL A 92 3.13 -1.47 11.92
C VAL A 92 3.87 -0.51 10.99
N CYS A 93 4.37 0.63 11.49
CA CYS A 93 5.05 1.63 10.66
C CYS A 93 6.37 1.12 10.09
N ASN A 94 7.14 0.31 10.83
CA ASN A 94 8.37 -0.29 10.30
C ASN A 94 8.09 -1.26 9.15
N ARG A 95 7.02 -2.04 9.22
CA ARG A 95 6.62 -2.95 8.14
C ARG A 95 6.03 -2.19 6.96
N ALA A 96 5.17 -1.22 7.23
CA ALA A 96 4.60 -0.36 6.19
C ALA A 96 5.71 0.38 5.42
N GLY A 97 6.72 0.92 6.12
CA GLY A 97 7.89 1.55 5.50
C GLY A 97 8.61 0.65 4.49
N LYS A 98 8.82 -0.63 4.83
CA LYS A 98 9.43 -1.60 3.91
C LYS A 98 8.55 -1.87 2.69
N VAL A 99 7.22 -1.89 2.85
CA VAL A 99 6.30 -2.05 1.72
C VAL A 99 6.38 -0.82 0.81
N LYS A 100 6.33 0.38 1.39
CA LYS A 100 6.50 1.66 0.67
C LYS A 100 7.76 1.70 -0.16
N GLU A 101 8.89 1.25 0.39
CA GLU A 101 10.15 1.16 -0.35
C GLU A 101 10.04 0.24 -1.58
N VAL A 102 9.45 -0.94 -1.43
CA VAL A 102 9.28 -1.90 -2.54
C VAL A 102 8.29 -1.37 -3.58
N THR A 103 7.16 -0.83 -3.15
CA THR A 103 6.13 -0.23 -4.03
C THR A 103 6.72 0.96 -4.81
N SER A 104 7.47 1.83 -4.15
CA SER A 104 8.18 2.97 -4.77
C SER A 104 9.22 2.51 -5.80
N ASN A 105 10.03 1.49 -5.47
CA ASN A 105 10.99 0.90 -6.40
C ASN A 105 10.29 0.33 -7.65
N ALA A 106 9.17 -0.37 -7.48
CA ALA A 106 8.39 -0.90 -8.59
C ALA A 106 7.80 0.23 -9.46
N LEU A 107 7.23 1.27 -8.85
CA LEU A 107 6.71 2.44 -9.54
C LEU A 107 7.80 3.17 -10.34
N ALA A 108 9.03 3.25 -9.82
CA ALA A 108 10.16 3.82 -10.55
C ALA A 108 10.48 3.04 -11.83
N PHE A 109 10.47 1.70 -11.78
CA PHE A 109 10.67 0.87 -12.98
C PHE A 109 9.54 1.06 -13.99
N ILE A 110 8.29 1.06 -13.52
CA ILE A 110 7.09 1.28 -14.33
C ILE A 110 7.18 2.63 -15.05
N ASN A 111 7.51 3.70 -14.34
CA ASN A 111 7.70 5.04 -14.91
C ASN A 111 8.83 5.06 -15.94
N SER A 112 9.95 4.40 -15.65
CA SER A 112 11.08 4.31 -16.61
C SER A 112 10.68 3.59 -17.90
N PHE A 113 9.88 2.53 -17.80
CA PHE A 113 9.38 1.79 -18.96
C PHE A 113 8.34 2.59 -19.75
N ALA A 114 7.36 3.18 -19.07
CA ALA A 114 6.29 3.98 -19.69
C ALA A 114 6.85 5.18 -20.49
N ASN A 115 7.97 5.76 -20.07
CA ASN A 115 8.64 6.85 -20.79
C ASN A 115 9.40 6.40 -22.07
N LYS A 116 9.60 5.10 -22.25
CA LYS A 116 10.36 4.54 -23.39
C LYS A 116 9.47 3.94 -24.49
N ILE A 117 8.21 3.67 -24.18
CA ILE A 117 7.16 3.32 -25.15
C ILE A 117 6.47 4.60 -25.63
#